data_AF-A0A4R2MJY1-F1
#
_entry.id   AF-A0A4R2MJY1-F1
#
_cell.length_a   1.000
_cell.length_b   1.000
_cell.length_c   1.000
_cell.angle_alpha   90.00
_cell.angle_beta   90.00
_cell.angle_gamma   90.00
#
_symmetry.space_group_name_H-M   'P 1'
#
loop_
_entity.id
_entity.type
_entity.pdbx_description
1 polymer ?
#
loop_
_entity_poly.entity_id
_entity_poly.type
_entity_poly.pdbx_seq_one_letter_code
_entity_poly.pdbx_strand_id
1 'polypeptide(L)'
;MSAALQHRRRLFQAAFLALFVSAPALDLLRFDLHEAQLWLLGRPWTLGITDFTAGRIGATEVALAIVLRAFVPAIVLVVGFLYIAWRWGRLYCGWLCPHFSVVETLDRLMRRALGRASLWDAAPTARGDWRWWPPFVLLAAGLGFLWAVTLLSYLLPPAEVWGRLLAGESTPNQARFLAVATAVFTAEFVFARHLFCRFGCAVGLFQSLAWMANPRAMVVGYDRARARDCRSCSTAAAPGGSACDSVCPMRLKPRDIKRRMFSCVQCGQCLDQCEQSQGGQARQPLLEWRTGADALRETLRRRSGERQARGEGRGLSTTLTLPLSRERERELEPDPALALSRVRQSELEPGPARPPLPHAGEGWGEGRSHTAAFAQAREHRAEEF
;
A
#
# COMPACT_ATOMS: atom_id res chain seq x y z
N MET A 1 13.95 -6.40 -7.48
CA MET A 1 13.34 -6.26 -6.15
C MET A 1 13.00 -7.65 -5.67
N SER A 2 13.86 -8.15 -4.79
CA SER A 2 14.08 -9.58 -4.57
C SER A 2 12.93 -10.23 -3.79
N ALA A 3 12.63 -11.50 -4.06
CA ALA A 3 11.79 -12.37 -3.23
C ALA A 3 12.13 -12.27 -1.72
N ALA A 4 13.39 -11.96 -1.39
CA ALA A 4 13.84 -11.69 -0.02
C ALA A 4 13.10 -10.54 0.68
N LEU A 5 12.69 -9.48 -0.03
CA LEU A 5 11.96 -8.34 0.55
C LEU A 5 10.54 -8.76 0.96
N GLN A 6 9.86 -9.50 0.08
CA GLN A 6 8.53 -10.05 0.37
C GLN A 6 8.57 -11.08 1.49
N HIS A 7 9.60 -11.91 1.53
CA HIS A 7 9.83 -12.85 2.63
C HIS A 7 10.03 -12.12 3.96
N ARG A 8 10.91 -11.09 3.99
CA ARG A 8 11.11 -10.24 5.15
C ARG A 8 9.82 -9.56 5.59
N ARG A 9 9.00 -9.05 4.66
CA ARG A 9 7.70 -8.45 5.01
C ARG A 9 6.79 -9.45 5.70
N ARG A 10 6.65 -10.66 5.17
CA ARG A 10 5.83 -11.71 5.79
C ARG A 10 6.35 -12.09 7.17
N LEU A 11 7.67 -12.13 7.37
CA LEU A 11 8.28 -12.34 8.67
C LEU A 11 7.92 -11.21 9.65
N PHE A 12 8.04 -9.94 9.24
CA PHE A 12 7.64 -8.79 10.08
C PHE A 12 6.15 -8.82 10.43
N GLN A 13 5.30 -9.13 9.46
CA GLN A 13 3.86 -9.27 9.65
C GLN A 13 3.52 -10.37 10.66
N ALA A 14 4.16 -11.54 10.55
CA ALA A 14 3.97 -12.66 11.46
C ALA A 14 4.52 -12.37 12.86
N ALA A 15 5.72 -11.81 12.95
CA ALA A 15 6.34 -11.43 14.22
C ALA A 15 5.52 -10.38 14.97
N PHE A 16 5.04 -9.35 14.28
CA PHE A 16 4.21 -8.32 14.89
C PHE A 16 2.82 -8.83 15.25
N LEU A 17 2.22 -9.72 14.46
CA LEU A 17 0.96 -10.38 14.82
C LEU A 17 1.13 -11.23 16.08
N ALA A 18 2.22 -12.01 16.17
CA ALA A 18 2.53 -12.80 17.36
C ALA A 18 2.73 -11.89 18.58
N LEU A 19 3.51 -10.81 18.43
CA LEU A 19 3.70 -9.80 19.47
C LEU A 19 2.37 -9.17 19.88
N PHE A 20 1.49 -8.82 18.94
CA PHE A 20 0.20 -8.21 19.25
C PHE A 20 -0.71 -9.12 20.08
N VAL A 21 -0.70 -10.43 19.79
CA VAL A 21 -1.50 -11.44 20.51
C VAL A 21 -0.87 -11.76 21.87
N SER A 22 0.47 -11.82 21.97
CA SER A 22 1.18 -12.17 23.21
C SER A 22 1.44 -10.98 24.14
N ALA A 23 1.39 -9.74 23.64
CA ALA A 23 1.63 -8.53 24.41
C ALA A 23 0.83 -8.44 25.72
N PRO A 24 -0.49 -8.72 25.76
CA PRO A 24 -1.22 -8.71 27.01
C PRO A 24 -0.80 -9.85 27.95
N ALA A 25 -0.50 -11.04 27.40
CA ALA A 25 -0.08 -12.20 28.18
C ALA A 25 1.31 -12.04 28.83
N LEU A 26 2.18 -11.24 28.21
CA LEU A 26 3.54 -10.95 28.69
C LEU A 26 3.63 -9.64 29.47
N ASP A 27 2.48 -9.01 29.81
CA ASP A 27 2.42 -7.70 30.47
C ASP A 27 3.21 -6.59 29.74
N LEU A 28 3.43 -6.74 28.43
CA LEU A 28 4.22 -5.80 27.63
C LEU A 28 3.47 -4.47 27.45
N LEU A 29 2.17 -4.56 27.17
CA LEU A 29 1.26 -3.43 27.06
C LEU A 29 -0.16 -3.92 27.33
N ARG A 30 -0.75 -3.54 28.46
CA ARG A 30 -2.18 -3.77 28.74
C ARG A 30 -2.74 -2.70 29.66
N PHE A 31 -4.05 -2.52 29.62
CA PHE A 31 -4.75 -1.64 30.56
C PHE A 31 -5.58 -2.52 31.50
N ASP A 32 -5.28 -2.48 32.79
CA ASP A 32 -6.00 -3.28 33.77
C ASP A 32 -7.21 -2.50 34.29
N LEU A 33 -8.42 -3.00 34.03
CA LEU A 33 -9.65 -2.37 34.50
C LEU A 33 -9.84 -2.43 36.03
N HIS A 34 -9.25 -3.41 36.72
CA HIS A 34 -9.42 -3.54 38.17
C HIS A 34 -8.63 -2.48 38.93
N GLU A 35 -7.40 -2.23 38.50
CA GLU A 35 -6.48 -1.29 39.14
C GLU A 35 -6.43 0.06 38.39
N ALA A 36 -7.20 0.21 37.30
CA ALA A 36 -7.24 1.39 36.43
C ALA A 36 -5.85 1.91 36.02
N GLN A 37 -4.90 0.99 35.84
CA GLN A 37 -3.50 1.28 35.57
C GLN A 37 -3.05 0.67 34.25
N LEU A 38 -2.18 1.39 33.55
CA LEU A 38 -1.53 0.91 32.34
C LEU A 38 -0.28 0.12 32.74
N TRP A 39 -0.15 -1.11 32.27
CA TRP A 39 1.08 -1.89 32.38
C TRP A 39 1.93 -1.67 31.14
N LEU A 40 3.21 -1.34 31.34
CA LEU A 40 4.20 -1.18 30.28
C LEU A 40 5.47 -1.96 30.64
N LEU A 41 5.88 -2.89 29.77
CA LEU A 41 7.07 -3.73 29.95
C LEU A 41 7.12 -4.45 31.31
N GLY A 42 5.98 -4.99 31.77
CA GLY A 42 5.87 -5.72 33.03
C GLY A 42 5.89 -4.84 34.28
N ARG A 43 5.81 -3.52 34.16
CA ARG A 43 5.71 -2.58 35.29
C ARG A 43 4.46 -1.73 35.22
N PRO A 44 3.78 -1.45 36.36
CA PRO A 44 2.67 -0.51 36.38
C PRO A 44 3.19 0.89 36.08
N TRP A 45 2.65 1.50 35.03
CA TRP A 45 2.93 2.87 34.62
C TRP A 45 2.01 3.82 35.38
N THR A 46 2.48 4.31 36.53
CA THR A 46 1.68 5.19 37.39
C THR A 46 1.86 6.65 37.00
N LEU A 47 0.74 7.38 36.86
CA LEU A 47 0.72 8.81 36.60
C LEU A 47 0.92 9.67 37.86
N GLY A 48 1.18 9.05 39.02
CA GLY A 48 1.30 9.73 40.32
C GLY A 48 -0.04 10.08 40.98
N ILE A 49 -1.17 9.67 40.39
CA ILE A 49 -2.52 10.00 40.91
C ILE A 49 -2.73 9.41 42.32
N THR A 50 -2.20 8.22 42.59
CA THR A 50 -2.31 7.54 43.90
C THR A 50 -1.54 8.28 45.00
N ASP A 51 -0.37 8.84 44.67
CA ASP A 51 0.44 9.62 45.61
C ASP A 51 -0.19 10.99 45.92
N PHE A 52 -0.90 11.57 44.95
CA PHE A 52 -1.70 12.78 45.17
C PHE A 52 -2.87 12.52 46.12
N THR A 53 -3.64 11.46 45.86
CA THR A 53 -4.78 11.08 46.71
C THR A 53 -4.35 10.74 48.14
N ALA A 54 -3.11 10.28 48.31
CA ALA A 54 -2.52 10.00 49.61
C ALA A 54 -1.88 11.24 50.28
N GLY A 55 -1.97 12.43 49.67
CA GLY A 55 -1.43 13.68 50.20
C GLY A 55 0.10 13.77 50.22
N ARG A 56 0.81 12.90 49.48
CA ARG A 56 2.29 12.84 49.48
C ARG A 56 2.94 13.83 48.52
N ILE A 57 2.18 14.38 47.56
CA ILE A 57 2.67 15.29 46.52
C ILE A 57 1.68 16.43 46.28
N GLY A 58 2.20 17.60 45.89
CA GLY A 58 1.43 18.78 45.56
C GLY A 58 0.73 18.69 44.20
N ALA A 59 -0.30 19.53 44.00
CA ALA A 59 -1.09 19.55 42.77
C ALA A 59 -0.25 19.88 41.52
N THR A 60 0.77 20.72 41.66
CA THR A 60 1.70 21.11 40.58
C THR A 60 2.60 19.96 40.15
N GLU A 61 3.09 19.16 41.11
CA GLU A 61 3.96 18.00 40.85
C GLU A 61 3.22 16.88 40.11
N VAL A 62 1.96 16.67 40.47
CA VAL A 62 1.07 15.71 39.80
C VAL A 62 0.75 16.17 38.38
N ALA A 63 0.38 17.44 38.21
CA ALA A 63 0.11 18.00 36.89
C ALA A 63 1.34 17.86 35.98
N LEU A 64 2.53 18.17 36.50
CA LEU A 64 3.78 18.01 35.76
C LEU A 64 4.09 16.54 35.46
N ALA A 65 3.87 15.62 36.42
CA ALA A 65 4.06 14.19 36.20
C ALA A 65 3.12 13.64 35.12
N ILE A 66 1.85 14.05 35.10
CA ILE A 66 0.89 13.67 34.05
C ILE A 66 1.35 14.19 32.69
N VAL A 67 1.77 15.45 32.60
CA VAL A 67 2.26 16.03 31.34
C VAL A 67 3.50 15.28 30.85
N LEU A 68 4.50 15.09 31.71
CA LEU A 68 5.78 14.50 31.31
C LEU A 68 5.72 12.99 31.11
N ARG A 69 4.89 12.25 31.85
CA ARG A 69 4.81 10.78 31.78
C ARG A 69 3.67 10.26 30.91
N ALA A 70 2.64 11.05 30.63
CA ALA A 70 1.54 10.63 29.76
C ALA A 70 1.53 11.41 28.44
N PHE A 71 1.39 12.75 28.49
CA PHE A 71 1.20 13.55 27.28
C PHE A 71 2.45 13.63 26.40
N VAL A 72 3.62 13.89 26.99
CA VAL A 72 4.86 14.01 26.21
C VAL A 72 5.19 12.72 25.45
N PRO A 73 5.22 11.52 26.08
CA PRO A 73 5.46 10.27 25.36
C PRO A 73 4.38 10.00 24.28
N ALA A 74 3.11 10.26 24.58
CA ALA A 74 2.02 10.07 23.63
C ALA A 74 2.18 10.99 22.39
N ILE A 75 2.50 12.27 22.61
CA ILE A 75 2.73 13.24 21.52
C ILE A 75 3.95 12.83 20.70
N VAL A 76 5.06 12.48 21.34
CA VAL A 76 6.28 12.03 20.65
C VAL A 76 5.99 10.79 19.79
N LEU A 77 5.24 9.82 20.32
CA LEU A 77 4.85 8.62 19.58
C LEU A 77 3.95 8.96 18.39
N VAL A 78 2.91 9.77 18.59
CA VAL A 78 1.97 10.16 17.53
C VAL A 78 2.67 10.99 16.45
N VAL A 79 3.44 12.00 16.82
CA VAL A 79 4.18 12.85 15.87
C VAL A 79 5.23 12.04 15.12
N GLY A 80 6.00 11.20 15.82
CA GLY A 80 6.97 10.31 15.18
C GLY A 80 6.32 9.34 14.20
N PHE A 81 5.21 8.72 14.59
CA PHE A 81 4.42 7.84 13.73
C PHE A 81 3.87 8.56 12.49
N LEU A 82 3.30 9.75 12.66
CA LEU A 82 2.79 10.56 11.56
C LEU A 82 3.91 11.10 10.66
N TYR A 83 5.08 11.42 11.21
CA TYR A 83 6.26 11.81 10.43
C TYR A 83 6.74 10.68 9.53
N ILE A 84 6.80 9.45 10.04
CA ILE A 84 7.10 8.26 9.24
C ILE A 84 6.06 8.13 8.13
N ALA A 85 4.78 8.28 8.45
CA ALA A 85 3.71 8.19 7.45
C ALA A 85 3.78 9.30 6.39
N TRP A 86 4.13 10.51 6.79
CA TRP A 86 4.33 11.66 5.93
C TRP A 86 5.48 11.47 4.93
N ARG A 87 6.52 10.69 5.29
CA ARG A 87 7.69 10.45 4.44
C ARG A 87 7.61 9.19 3.59
N TRP A 88 7.08 8.09 4.14
CA TRP A 88 7.07 6.75 3.53
C TRP A 88 5.67 6.21 3.21
N GLY A 89 4.61 6.92 3.60
CA GLY A 89 3.23 6.48 3.40
C GLY A 89 2.73 5.54 4.48
N ARG A 90 1.73 4.72 4.16
CA ARG A 90 1.13 3.73 5.05
C ARG A 90 1.98 2.46 5.21
N LEU A 91 3.27 2.63 5.46
CA LEU A 91 4.23 1.53 5.62
C LEU A 91 3.84 0.61 6.78
N TYR A 92 3.36 1.19 7.90
CA TYR A 92 2.85 0.41 9.04
C TYR A 92 1.73 -0.54 8.62
N CYS A 93 0.73 -0.07 7.87
CA CYS A 93 -0.35 -0.91 7.36
C CYS A 93 0.17 -2.09 6.53
N GLY A 94 1.20 -1.90 5.70
CA GLY A 94 1.71 -2.97 4.86
C GLY A 94 2.63 -3.97 5.56
N TRP A 95 3.36 -3.54 6.59
CA TRP A 95 4.49 -4.30 7.15
C TRP A 95 4.29 -4.80 8.58
N LEU A 96 3.53 -4.07 9.40
CA LEU A 96 3.42 -4.33 10.84
C LEU A 96 1.96 -4.55 11.27
N CYS A 97 0.99 -3.90 10.63
CA CYS A 97 -0.40 -3.93 11.06
C CYS A 97 -0.94 -5.37 11.16
N PRO A 98 -1.30 -5.86 12.36
CA PRO A 98 -1.73 -7.23 12.56
C PRO A 98 -3.05 -7.53 11.83
N HIS A 99 -3.93 -6.53 11.73
CA HIS A 99 -5.18 -6.62 10.97
C HIS A 99 -4.91 -6.84 9.48
N PHE A 100 -4.01 -6.06 8.87
CA PHE A 100 -3.70 -6.20 7.45
C PHE A 100 -3.02 -7.54 7.12
N SER A 101 -2.15 -8.04 7.99
CA SER A 101 -1.53 -9.37 7.86
C SER A 101 -2.57 -10.49 7.74
N VAL A 102 -3.63 -10.39 8.55
CA VAL A 102 -4.78 -11.29 8.50
C VAL A 102 -5.56 -11.11 7.19
N VAL A 103 -5.85 -9.86 6.81
CA VAL A 103 -6.54 -9.54 5.54
C VAL A 103 -5.80 -10.13 4.33
N GLU A 104 -4.49 -10.00 4.25
CA GLU A 104 -3.67 -10.55 3.16
C GLU A 104 -3.73 -12.10 3.10
N THR A 105 -3.86 -12.75 4.25
CA THR A 105 -3.98 -14.20 4.35
C THR A 105 -5.36 -14.67 3.91
N LEU A 106 -6.41 -14.01 4.41
CA LEU A 106 -7.80 -14.27 4.01
C LEU A 106 -8.03 -14.02 2.52
N ASP A 107 -7.41 -12.99 1.96
CA ASP A 107 -7.55 -12.64 0.55
C ASP A 107 -6.93 -13.70 -0.38
N ARG A 108 -5.81 -14.32 0.00
CA ARG A 108 -5.25 -15.48 -0.72
C ARG A 108 -6.22 -16.67 -0.73
N LEU A 109 -6.82 -16.97 0.42
CA LEU A 109 -7.76 -18.07 0.56
C LEU A 109 -9.07 -17.80 -0.20
N MET A 110 -9.56 -16.56 -0.15
CA MET A 110 -10.79 -16.18 -0.84
C MET A 110 -10.63 -16.15 -2.36
N ARG A 111 -9.50 -15.69 -2.88
CA ARG A 111 -9.18 -15.84 -4.31
C ARG A 111 -9.17 -17.29 -4.74
N ARG A 112 -8.65 -18.20 -3.90
CA ARG A 112 -8.66 -19.64 -4.21
C ARG A 112 -10.08 -20.23 -4.15
N ALA A 113 -10.91 -19.77 -3.22
CA ALA A 113 -12.27 -20.25 -3.05
C ALA A 113 -13.24 -19.77 -4.14
N LEU A 114 -13.30 -18.45 -4.38
CA LEU A 114 -14.30 -17.82 -5.24
C LEU A 114 -13.72 -17.22 -6.53
N GLY A 115 -12.39 -17.16 -6.68
CA GLY A 115 -11.77 -16.43 -7.79
C GLY A 115 -11.92 -14.91 -7.69
N ARG A 116 -12.40 -14.42 -6.54
CA ARG A 116 -12.72 -13.01 -6.24
C ARG A 116 -11.94 -12.53 -5.01
N ALA A 117 -11.65 -11.23 -4.96
CA ALA A 117 -10.96 -10.60 -3.83
C ALA A 117 -11.95 -9.95 -2.84
N SER A 118 -13.21 -9.73 -3.24
CA SER A 118 -14.35 -9.39 -2.37
C SER A 118 -15.62 -10.10 -2.81
N LEU A 119 -16.53 -10.40 -1.89
CA LEU A 119 -17.88 -10.89 -2.22
C LEU A 119 -18.67 -9.87 -3.08
N TRP A 120 -18.32 -8.58 -2.94
CA TRP A 120 -18.91 -7.47 -3.67
C TRP A 120 -18.32 -7.25 -5.07
N ASP A 121 -17.32 -8.05 -5.48
CA ASP A 121 -16.76 -7.93 -6.83
C ASP A 121 -17.74 -8.51 -7.85
N ALA A 122 -18.07 -7.73 -8.89
CA ALA A 122 -19.06 -8.08 -9.90
C ALA A 122 -18.70 -9.36 -10.69
N ALA A 123 -17.42 -9.56 -10.98
CA ALA A 123 -16.94 -10.70 -11.75
C ALA A 123 -15.71 -11.37 -11.10
N PRO A 124 -15.60 -12.71 -11.19
CA PRO A 124 -14.39 -13.41 -10.78
C PRO A 124 -13.24 -13.12 -11.72
N THR A 125 -12.05 -12.91 -11.14
CA THR A 125 -10.80 -12.71 -11.88
C THR A 125 -10.13 -14.01 -12.31
N ALA A 126 -10.52 -15.13 -11.71
CA ALA A 126 -10.02 -16.48 -12.01
C ALA A 126 -11.09 -17.52 -11.66
N ARG A 127 -10.88 -18.78 -12.05
CA ARG A 127 -11.74 -19.89 -11.60
C ARG A 127 -11.47 -20.15 -10.11
N GLY A 128 -12.51 -20.05 -9.28
CA GLY A 128 -12.47 -20.44 -7.87
C GLY A 128 -12.75 -21.93 -7.67
N ASP A 129 -12.25 -22.49 -6.58
CA ASP A 129 -12.56 -23.82 -6.09
C ASP A 129 -13.37 -23.71 -4.78
N TRP A 130 -14.68 -23.91 -4.88
CA TRP A 130 -15.62 -23.76 -3.76
C TRP A 130 -15.29 -24.61 -2.54
N ARG A 131 -14.49 -25.68 -2.69
CA ARG A 131 -14.01 -26.52 -1.57
C ARG A 131 -13.18 -25.73 -0.56
N TRP A 132 -12.60 -24.61 -0.96
CA TRP A 132 -11.85 -23.71 -0.08
C TRP A 132 -12.73 -22.69 0.65
N TRP A 133 -14.04 -22.65 0.39
CA TRP A 133 -14.98 -21.76 1.08
C TRP A 133 -15.17 -22.12 2.56
N PRO A 134 -15.43 -23.38 2.97
CA PRO A 134 -15.53 -23.71 4.40
C PRO A 134 -14.23 -23.41 5.17
N PRO A 135 -13.02 -23.76 4.68
CA PRO A 135 -11.77 -23.32 5.31
C PRO A 135 -11.64 -21.80 5.44
N PHE A 136 -12.12 -21.03 4.46
CA PHE A 136 -12.14 -19.57 4.53
C PHE A 136 -13.01 -19.06 5.68
N VAL A 137 -14.25 -19.54 5.77
CA VAL A 137 -15.19 -19.11 6.81
C VAL A 137 -14.70 -19.53 8.19
N LEU A 138 -14.19 -20.76 8.33
CA LEU A 138 -13.63 -21.25 9.59
C LEU A 138 -12.40 -20.44 10.02
N LEU A 139 -11.49 -20.13 9.10
CA LEU A 139 -10.32 -19.30 9.40
C LEU A 139 -10.75 -17.88 9.79
N ALA A 140 -11.70 -17.27 9.07
CA ALA A 140 -12.22 -15.95 9.39
C ALA A 140 -12.89 -15.92 10.77
N ALA A 141 -13.68 -16.95 11.11
CA ALA A 141 -14.31 -17.09 12.42
C ALA A 141 -13.28 -17.30 13.54
N GLY A 142 -12.29 -18.17 13.33
CA GLY A 142 -11.21 -18.41 14.29
C GLY A 142 -10.37 -17.16 14.54
N LEU A 143 -10.09 -16.38 13.49
CA LEU A 143 -9.41 -15.09 13.63
C LEU A 143 -10.30 -14.05 14.32
N GLY A 144 -11.60 -14.00 14.01
CA GLY A 144 -12.56 -13.15 14.72
C GLY A 144 -12.59 -13.44 16.22
N PHE A 145 -12.60 -14.72 16.59
CA PHE A 145 -12.53 -15.16 17.97
C PHE A 145 -11.19 -14.79 18.62
N LEU A 146 -10.06 -15.02 17.93
CA LEU A 146 -8.74 -14.62 18.40
C LEU A 146 -8.67 -13.12 18.67
N TRP A 147 -9.22 -12.29 17.78
CA TRP A 147 -9.31 -10.84 17.98
C TRP A 147 -10.16 -10.46 19.19
N ALA A 148 -11.32 -11.11 19.37
CA ALA A 148 -12.18 -10.88 20.53
C ALA A 148 -11.46 -11.21 21.86
N VAL A 149 -10.80 -12.37 21.94
CA VAL A 149 -10.02 -12.77 23.12
C VAL A 149 -8.83 -11.84 23.35
N THR A 150 -8.12 -11.46 22.29
CA THR A 150 -6.97 -10.55 22.36
C THR A 150 -7.39 -9.20 22.91
N LEU A 151 -8.45 -8.58 22.36
CA LEU A 151 -8.95 -7.30 22.85
C LEU A 151 -9.45 -7.39 24.30
N LEU A 152 -10.11 -8.48 24.66
CA LEU A 152 -10.50 -8.69 26.05
C LEU A 152 -9.29 -8.79 26.98
N SER A 153 -8.21 -9.45 26.54
CA SER A 153 -6.96 -9.60 27.30
C SER A 153 -6.16 -8.29 27.42
N TYR A 154 -6.41 -7.30 26.54
CA TYR A 154 -5.87 -5.95 26.71
C TYR A 154 -6.58 -5.15 27.81
N LEU A 155 -7.79 -5.58 28.22
CA LEU A 155 -8.64 -4.91 29.20
C LEU A 155 -8.70 -5.64 30.55
N LEU A 156 -8.71 -6.98 30.53
CA LEU A 156 -8.75 -7.82 31.73
C LEU A 156 -7.45 -8.65 31.85
N PRO A 157 -7.06 -9.04 33.08
CA PRO A 157 -5.91 -9.90 33.29
C PRO A 157 -5.97 -11.19 32.45
N PRO A 158 -4.90 -11.52 31.71
CA PRO A 158 -4.90 -12.68 30.81
C PRO A 158 -5.11 -13.99 31.55
N ALA A 159 -4.58 -14.13 32.78
CA ALA A 159 -4.78 -15.32 33.60
C ALA A 159 -6.26 -15.56 33.95
N GLU A 160 -7.03 -14.49 34.19
CA GLU A 160 -8.46 -14.58 34.45
C GLU A 160 -9.25 -14.89 33.17
N VAL A 161 -8.91 -14.21 32.05
CA VAL A 161 -9.57 -14.43 30.76
C VAL A 161 -9.39 -15.88 30.30
N TRP A 162 -8.16 -16.37 30.25
CA TRP A 162 -7.85 -17.72 29.81
C TRP A 162 -8.28 -18.78 30.83
N GLY A 163 -8.09 -18.53 32.14
CA GLY A 163 -8.51 -19.44 33.20
C GLY A 163 -10.01 -19.71 33.18
N ARG A 164 -10.84 -18.66 33.09
CA ARG A 164 -12.30 -18.80 33.02
C ARG A 164 -12.80 -19.38 31.70
N LEU A 165 -12.11 -19.08 30.59
CA LEU A 165 -12.46 -19.64 29.29
C LEU A 165 -12.21 -21.15 29.25
N LEU A 166 -11.07 -21.61 29.79
CA LEU A 166 -10.71 -23.03 29.86
C LEU A 166 -11.55 -23.80 30.89
N ALA A 167 -11.92 -23.16 32.01
CA ALA A 167 -12.78 -23.76 33.03
C ALA A 167 -14.26 -23.82 32.62
N GLY A 168 -14.68 -23.12 31.55
CA GLY A 168 -16.09 -23.02 31.16
C GLY A 168 -16.91 -22.09 32.08
N GLU A 169 -16.28 -21.38 33.01
CA GLU A 169 -16.90 -20.50 34.01
C GLU A 169 -16.82 -19.02 33.59
N SER A 170 -17.05 -18.74 32.31
CA SER A 170 -17.06 -17.37 31.81
C SER A 170 -18.25 -16.60 32.39
N THR A 171 -18.00 -15.40 32.93
CA THR A 171 -19.09 -14.56 33.42
C THR A 171 -20.06 -14.22 32.28
N PRO A 172 -21.36 -14.00 32.55
CA PRO A 172 -22.33 -13.67 31.50
C PRO A 172 -21.95 -12.43 30.67
N ASN A 173 -21.25 -11.46 31.27
CA ASN A 173 -20.75 -10.28 30.57
C ASN A 173 -19.60 -10.62 29.64
N GLN A 174 -18.64 -11.42 30.12
CA GLN A 174 -17.50 -11.90 29.35
C GLN A 174 -17.94 -12.74 28.15
N ALA A 175 -18.83 -13.72 28.38
CA ALA A 175 -19.37 -14.57 27.32
C ALA A 175 -20.13 -13.76 26.25
N ARG A 176 -20.97 -12.79 26.67
CA ARG A 176 -21.66 -11.87 25.74
C ARG A 176 -20.69 -11.03 24.93
N PHE A 177 -19.66 -10.46 25.57
CA PHE A 177 -18.64 -9.69 24.86
C PHE A 177 -17.91 -10.54 23.83
N LEU A 178 -17.43 -11.73 24.22
CA LEU A 178 -16.75 -12.67 23.33
C LEU A 178 -17.62 -13.05 22.14
N ALA A 179 -18.89 -13.40 22.37
CA ALA A 179 -19.82 -13.78 21.30
C ALA A 179 -20.07 -12.63 20.32
N VAL A 180 -20.40 -11.43 20.82
CA VAL A 180 -20.70 -10.26 19.99
C VAL A 180 -19.45 -9.79 19.24
N ALA A 181 -18.32 -9.65 19.93
CA ALA A 181 -17.07 -9.23 19.31
C ALA A 181 -16.61 -10.21 18.24
N THR A 182 -16.68 -11.53 18.52
CA THR A 182 -16.35 -12.57 17.54
C THR A 182 -17.24 -12.46 16.29
N ALA A 183 -18.55 -12.29 16.47
CA ALA A 183 -19.48 -12.14 15.35
C ALA A 183 -19.15 -10.89 14.50
N VAL A 184 -18.92 -9.75 15.15
CA VAL A 184 -18.60 -8.48 14.46
C VAL A 184 -17.27 -8.58 13.71
N PHE A 185 -16.20 -9.08 14.32
CA PHE A 185 -14.91 -9.25 13.63
C PHE A 185 -14.99 -10.27 12.51
N THR A 186 -15.71 -11.38 12.70
CA THR A 186 -15.92 -12.36 11.63
C THR A 186 -16.64 -11.73 10.45
N ALA A 187 -17.71 -10.96 10.71
CA ALA A 187 -18.43 -10.24 9.68
C ALA A 187 -17.54 -9.20 8.98
N GLU A 188 -16.71 -8.47 9.74
CA GLU A 188 -15.75 -7.53 9.18
C GLU A 188 -14.75 -8.24 8.25
N PHE A 189 -14.14 -9.35 8.68
CA PHE A 189 -13.20 -10.12 7.88
C PHE A 189 -13.81 -10.72 6.61
N VAL A 190 -15.05 -11.20 6.69
CA VAL A 190 -15.73 -11.81 5.54
C VAL A 190 -16.19 -10.74 4.55
N PHE A 191 -16.88 -9.70 5.02
CA PHE A 191 -17.63 -8.77 4.16
C PHE A 191 -16.95 -7.41 3.97
N ALA A 192 -16.30 -6.86 4.99
CA ALA A 192 -15.92 -5.45 5.04
C ALA A 192 -14.40 -5.18 5.19
N ARG A 193 -13.54 -6.20 5.17
CA ARG A 193 -12.11 -6.07 5.48
C ARG A 193 -11.37 -4.95 4.75
N HIS A 194 -11.60 -4.83 3.44
CA HIS A 194 -10.95 -3.79 2.64
C HIS A 194 -11.56 -2.41 2.88
N LEU A 195 -12.87 -2.34 3.18
CA LEU A 195 -13.56 -1.11 3.52
C LEU A 195 -13.04 -0.57 4.86
N PHE A 196 -12.88 -1.46 5.85
CA PHE A 196 -12.30 -1.12 7.14
C PHE A 196 -10.86 -0.63 6.99
N CYS A 197 -9.98 -1.38 6.31
CA CYS A 197 -8.59 -0.91 6.10
C CYS A 197 -8.51 0.41 5.31
N ARG A 198 -9.48 0.71 4.45
CA ARG A 198 -9.49 1.93 3.62
C ARG A 198 -10.06 3.15 4.35
N PHE A 199 -11.14 2.99 5.10
CA PHE A 199 -11.89 4.11 5.69
C PHE A 199 -12.22 3.93 7.18
N GLY A 200 -12.39 2.70 7.67
CA GLY A 200 -12.78 2.46 9.07
C GLY A 200 -11.61 2.54 10.06
N CYS A 201 -10.41 2.16 9.64
CA CYS A 201 -9.24 2.16 10.50
C CYS A 201 -8.66 3.57 10.65
N ALA A 202 -8.78 4.15 11.84
CA ALA A 202 -8.25 5.48 12.17
C ALA A 202 -6.74 5.59 11.88
N VAL A 203 -5.95 4.59 12.29
CA VAL A 203 -4.50 4.54 12.03
C VAL A 203 -4.22 4.63 10.53
N GLY A 204 -4.90 3.82 9.71
CA GLY A 204 -4.74 3.83 8.27
C GLY A 204 -5.17 5.14 7.61
N LEU A 205 -6.25 5.75 8.10
CA LEU A 205 -6.77 7.03 7.60
C LEU A 205 -5.78 8.17 7.85
N PHE A 206 -5.31 8.34 9.10
CA PHE A 206 -4.35 9.40 9.44
C PHE A 206 -3.02 9.23 8.70
N GLN A 207 -2.52 8.00 8.52
CA GLN A 207 -1.34 7.76 7.70
C GLN A 207 -1.56 8.17 6.23
N SER A 208 -2.75 7.89 5.68
CA SER A 208 -3.10 8.27 4.31
C SER A 208 -3.15 9.78 4.13
N LEU A 209 -3.74 10.50 5.10
CA LEU A 209 -3.84 11.96 5.09
C LEU A 209 -2.46 12.61 5.20
N ALA A 210 -1.63 12.17 6.16
CA ALA A 210 -0.26 12.66 6.32
C ALA A 210 0.57 12.43 5.03
N TRP A 211 0.43 11.27 4.41
CA TRP A 211 1.10 10.95 3.15
C TRP A 211 0.62 11.81 1.98
N MET A 212 -0.68 12.11 1.90
CA MET A 212 -1.25 12.98 0.87
C MET A 212 -0.82 14.43 1.00
N ALA A 213 -0.64 14.91 2.23
CA ALA A 213 -0.14 16.26 2.50
C ALA A 213 1.28 16.50 1.95
N ASN A 214 2.07 15.44 1.74
CA ASN A 214 3.43 15.53 1.21
C ASN A 214 3.52 15.09 -0.26
N PRO A 215 3.61 16.02 -1.25
CA PRO A 215 3.74 15.62 -2.64
C PRO A 215 5.12 15.01 -2.99
N ARG A 216 6.12 15.12 -2.09
CA ARG A 216 7.46 14.54 -2.25
C ARG A 216 7.63 13.19 -1.55
N ALA A 217 6.60 12.68 -0.87
CA ALA A 217 6.66 11.40 -0.17
C ALA A 217 6.86 10.23 -1.12
N MET A 218 7.39 9.12 -0.59
CA MET A 218 7.58 7.89 -1.36
C MET A 218 6.27 7.43 -2.02
N VAL A 219 6.34 7.12 -3.31
CA VAL A 219 5.20 6.63 -4.11
C VAL A 219 5.69 5.67 -5.18
N VAL A 220 4.81 4.76 -5.61
CA VAL A 220 5.05 3.94 -6.80
C VAL A 220 4.84 4.83 -8.03
N GLY A 221 5.88 5.01 -8.85
CA GLY A 221 5.80 5.74 -10.10
C GLY A 221 5.77 4.80 -11.30
N TYR A 222 5.03 5.19 -12.34
CA TYR A 222 4.89 4.43 -13.57
C TYR A 222 5.52 5.16 -14.75
N ASP A 223 6.37 4.47 -15.51
CA ASP A 223 6.96 4.97 -16.74
C ASP A 223 5.94 4.94 -17.89
N ARG A 224 5.24 6.07 -18.05
CA ARG A 224 4.22 6.24 -19.09
C ARG A 224 4.79 6.29 -20.51
N ALA A 225 6.07 6.67 -20.68
CA ALA A 225 6.69 6.71 -22.02
C ALA A 225 6.83 5.30 -22.60
N ARG A 226 7.05 4.31 -21.73
CA ARG A 226 7.11 2.89 -22.07
C ARG A 226 5.78 2.15 -21.82
N ALA A 227 4.65 2.86 -21.79
CA ALA A 227 3.36 2.23 -21.46
C ALA A 227 2.93 1.12 -22.43
N ARG A 228 3.43 1.14 -23.67
CA ARG A 228 3.21 0.07 -24.67
C ARG A 228 3.78 -1.29 -24.20
N ASP A 229 4.85 -1.28 -23.43
CA ASP A 229 5.53 -2.48 -22.94
C ASP A 229 4.71 -3.18 -21.83
N CYS A 230 3.68 -2.51 -21.31
CA CYS A 230 2.74 -3.08 -20.34
C CYS A 230 1.61 -3.90 -21.00
N ARG A 231 1.41 -3.81 -22.33
CA ARG A 231 0.33 -4.55 -23.03
C ARG A 231 0.50 -6.07 -22.94
N SER A 232 1.74 -6.54 -22.96
CA SER A 232 2.13 -7.95 -22.80
C SER A 232 2.53 -8.31 -21.36
N CYS A 233 2.07 -7.55 -20.36
CA CYS A 233 2.46 -7.76 -18.97
C CYS A 233 1.68 -8.93 -18.33
N SER A 234 2.23 -10.14 -18.38
CA SER A 234 1.71 -11.32 -17.68
C SER A 234 2.77 -11.96 -16.77
N THR A 235 2.32 -12.68 -15.75
CA THR A 235 3.14 -13.54 -14.88
C THR A 235 2.38 -14.82 -14.57
N ALA A 236 3.04 -15.81 -13.96
CA ALA A 236 2.37 -17.04 -13.51
C ALA A 236 1.21 -16.75 -12.53
N ALA A 237 1.33 -15.70 -11.71
CA ALA A 237 0.29 -15.25 -10.79
C ALA A 237 -0.83 -14.45 -11.50
N ALA A 238 -0.57 -13.93 -12.69
CA ALA A 238 -1.48 -13.07 -13.45
C ALA A 238 -1.36 -13.32 -14.97
N PRO A 239 -1.89 -14.44 -15.47
CA PRO A 239 -1.74 -14.81 -16.88
C PRO A 239 -2.57 -13.93 -17.83
N GLY A 240 -3.67 -13.35 -17.35
CA GLY A 240 -4.61 -12.53 -18.15
C GLY A 240 -4.16 -11.09 -18.43
N GLY A 241 -2.92 -10.71 -18.08
CA GLY A 241 -2.45 -9.34 -18.19
C GLY A 241 -2.49 -8.59 -16.86
N SER A 242 -2.09 -7.31 -16.88
CA SER A 242 -2.16 -6.37 -15.75
C SER A 242 -1.62 -6.93 -14.42
N ALA A 243 -0.49 -7.64 -14.46
CA ALA A 243 0.08 -8.35 -13.31
C ALA A 243 0.22 -7.52 -12.04
N CYS A 244 0.42 -6.20 -12.15
CA CYS A 244 0.53 -5.29 -11.02
C CYS A 244 -0.82 -5.01 -10.32
N ASP A 245 -1.92 -5.00 -11.07
CA ASP A 245 -3.26 -4.67 -10.59
C ASP A 245 -3.87 -5.88 -9.86
N SER A 246 -3.67 -7.08 -10.42
CA SER A 246 -4.23 -8.34 -9.88
C SER A 246 -3.63 -8.79 -8.55
N VAL A 247 -2.36 -8.43 -8.29
CA VAL A 247 -1.68 -8.77 -7.02
C VAL A 247 -1.83 -7.69 -5.96
N CYS A 248 -2.37 -6.51 -6.28
CA CYS A 248 -2.47 -5.45 -5.30
C CYS A 248 -3.48 -5.83 -4.20
N PRO A 249 -3.07 -6.03 -2.93
CA PRO A 249 -3.99 -6.45 -1.87
C PRO A 249 -5.06 -5.39 -1.56
N MET A 250 -4.79 -4.12 -1.90
CA MET A 250 -5.75 -3.02 -1.75
C MET A 250 -6.56 -2.76 -3.02
N ARG A 251 -6.41 -3.61 -4.05
CA ARG A 251 -7.12 -3.52 -5.35
C ARG A 251 -6.98 -2.14 -6.00
N LEU A 252 -5.78 -1.58 -5.91
CA LEU A 252 -5.41 -0.33 -6.57
C LEU A 252 -4.80 -0.63 -7.93
N LYS A 253 -4.86 0.37 -8.82
CA LYS A 253 -4.14 0.37 -10.10
C LYS A 253 -2.80 1.10 -9.91
N PRO A 254 -1.65 0.43 -9.79
CA PRO A 254 -0.37 1.09 -9.48
C PRO A 254 0.17 1.99 -10.60
N ARG A 255 -0.52 2.00 -11.76
CA ARG A 255 -0.26 2.84 -12.93
C ARG A 255 -0.96 4.22 -12.85
N ASP A 256 -1.94 4.35 -11.95
CA ASP A 256 -2.63 5.60 -11.69
C ASP A 256 -1.76 6.60 -10.92
N ILE A 257 -2.23 7.84 -10.84
CA ILE A 257 -1.56 8.90 -10.06
C ILE A 257 -1.74 8.71 -8.56
N LYS A 258 -0.81 9.28 -7.78
CA LYS A 258 -0.79 9.25 -6.30
C LYS A 258 -2.16 9.47 -5.65
N ARG A 259 -2.93 10.48 -6.10
CA ARG A 259 -4.24 10.84 -5.53
C ARG A 259 -5.28 9.71 -5.59
N ARG A 260 -5.24 8.87 -6.63
CA ARG A 260 -6.12 7.70 -6.78
C ARG A 260 -5.65 6.48 -5.99
N MET A 261 -4.43 6.53 -5.44
CA MET A 261 -3.79 5.46 -4.67
C MET A 261 -3.70 5.78 -3.18
N PHE A 262 -4.67 6.50 -2.61
CA PHE A 262 -4.63 6.95 -1.21
C PHE A 262 -4.52 5.82 -0.19
N SER A 263 -5.05 4.64 -0.50
CA SER A 263 -5.00 3.46 0.36
C SER A 263 -3.81 2.54 0.06
N CYS A 264 -2.80 3.02 -0.69
CA CYS A 264 -1.59 2.26 -0.95
C CYS A 264 -0.85 2.01 0.37
N VAL A 265 -0.55 0.74 0.66
CA VAL A 265 0.16 0.28 1.87
C VAL A 265 1.67 0.10 1.69
N GLN A 266 2.20 0.54 0.53
CA GLN A 266 3.62 0.49 0.18
C GLN A 266 4.24 -0.91 0.39
N CYS A 267 3.49 -1.95 0.05
CA CYS A 267 3.90 -3.35 0.23
C CYS A 267 4.85 -3.86 -0.87
N GLY A 268 4.93 -3.16 -2.01
CA GLY A 268 5.86 -3.44 -3.10
C GLY A 268 5.49 -4.63 -4.02
N GLN A 269 4.40 -5.36 -3.77
CA GLN A 269 4.05 -6.55 -4.58
C GLN A 269 3.88 -6.23 -6.07
N CYS A 270 3.33 -5.05 -6.39
CA CYS A 270 3.18 -4.60 -7.77
C CYS A 270 4.51 -4.37 -8.49
N LEU A 271 5.52 -3.88 -7.77
CA LEU A 271 6.87 -3.67 -8.30
C LEU A 271 7.52 -5.01 -8.62
N ASP A 272 7.44 -5.97 -7.70
CA ASP A 272 8.01 -7.30 -7.90
C ASP A 272 7.38 -8.03 -9.09
N GLN A 273 6.06 -7.94 -9.26
CA GLN A 273 5.38 -8.53 -10.42
C GLN A 273 5.68 -7.80 -11.72
N CYS A 274 5.81 -6.46 -11.69
CA CYS A 274 6.22 -5.70 -12.86
C CYS A 274 7.62 -6.11 -13.33
N GLU A 275 8.56 -6.22 -12.39
CA GLU A 275 9.91 -6.66 -12.67
C GLU A 275 9.98 -8.10 -13.15
N GLN A 276 9.22 -9.01 -12.56
CA GLN A 276 9.14 -10.39 -13.03
C GLN A 276 8.63 -10.46 -14.48
N SER A 277 7.57 -9.71 -14.81
CA SER A 277 6.99 -9.70 -16.14
C SER A 277 7.89 -9.06 -17.19
N GLN A 278 8.52 -7.92 -16.86
CA GLN A 278 9.44 -7.21 -17.76
C GLN A 278 10.78 -7.93 -17.90
N GLY A 279 11.33 -8.47 -16.80
CA GLY A 279 12.56 -9.24 -16.77
C GLY A 279 12.47 -10.51 -17.61
N GLY A 280 11.34 -11.22 -17.58
CA GLY A 280 11.09 -12.36 -18.47
C GLY A 280 11.05 -11.99 -19.96
N GLN A 281 10.87 -10.70 -20.28
CA GLN A 281 10.92 -10.16 -21.64
C GLN A 281 12.22 -9.38 -21.92
N ALA A 282 13.24 -9.53 -21.06
CA ALA A 282 14.52 -8.81 -21.12
C ALA A 282 14.38 -7.26 -21.14
N ARG A 283 13.41 -6.72 -20.40
CA ARG A 283 13.12 -5.28 -20.29
C ARG A 283 13.32 -4.79 -18.85
N GLN A 284 13.64 -3.50 -18.73
CA GLN A 284 13.65 -2.79 -17.45
C GLN A 284 12.23 -2.67 -16.86
N PRO A 285 12.04 -2.73 -15.53
CA PRO A 285 10.73 -2.58 -14.90
C PRO A 285 10.09 -1.23 -15.27
N LEU A 286 8.76 -1.21 -15.33
CA LEU A 286 7.98 0.01 -15.62
C LEU A 286 7.50 0.72 -14.35
N LEU A 287 7.43 -0.01 -13.24
CA LEU A 287 7.11 0.53 -11.92
C LEU A 287 8.38 0.63 -11.09
N GLU A 288 8.60 1.77 -10.46
CA GLU A 288 9.73 2.02 -9.58
C GLU A 288 9.30 2.85 -8.36
N TRP A 289 10.02 2.72 -7.24
CA TRP A 289 9.86 3.64 -6.12
C TRP A 289 10.38 5.03 -6.51
N ARG A 290 9.53 6.05 -6.39
CA ARG A 290 9.90 7.46 -6.57
C ARG A 290 9.84 8.18 -5.23
N THR A 291 10.81 9.07 -4.98
CA THR A 291 10.86 9.91 -3.78
C THR A 291 11.29 11.33 -4.16
N GLY A 292 11.07 12.32 -3.29
CA GLY A 292 11.60 13.67 -3.48
C GLY A 292 11.05 14.35 -4.74
N ALA A 293 11.96 14.85 -5.59
CA ALA A 293 11.61 15.52 -6.85
C ALA A 293 10.88 14.58 -7.83
N ASP A 294 11.20 13.29 -7.83
CA ASP A 294 10.57 12.32 -8.75
C ASP A 294 9.14 12.01 -8.32
N ALA A 295 8.92 11.87 -7.01
CA ALA A 295 7.59 11.73 -6.45
C ALA A 295 6.72 12.98 -6.69
N LEU A 296 7.34 14.16 -6.61
CA LEU A 296 6.67 15.42 -6.93
C LEU A 296 6.21 15.46 -8.38
N ARG A 297 7.08 15.04 -9.32
CA ARG A 297 6.73 14.93 -10.74
C ARG A 297 5.55 13.98 -10.95
N GLU A 298 5.57 12.80 -10.32
CA GLU A 298 4.47 11.84 -10.40
C GLU A 298 3.15 12.39 -9.82
N THR A 299 3.24 13.20 -8.75
CA THR A 299 2.08 13.79 -8.08
C THR A 299 1.50 15.00 -8.82
N LEU A 300 2.35 15.86 -9.41
CA LEU A 300 1.95 17.14 -10.02
C LEU A 300 1.65 17.07 -11.52
N ARG A 301 2.03 16.01 -12.24
CA ARG A 301 1.93 15.91 -13.71
C ARG A 301 0.54 16.18 -14.31
N ARG A 302 -0.53 16.20 -13.51
CA ARG A 302 -1.87 16.63 -13.93
C ARG A 302 -2.03 18.15 -14.07
N ARG A 303 -1.32 18.98 -13.29
CA ARG A 303 -1.37 20.45 -13.43
C ARG A 303 -0.87 20.90 -14.80
N SER A 304 0.11 20.23 -15.37
CA SER A 304 0.67 20.57 -16.69
C SER A 304 -0.29 20.18 -17.81
N GLY A 305 -0.85 18.96 -17.78
CA GLY A 305 -1.84 18.50 -18.77
C GLY A 305 -3.15 19.29 -18.71
N GLU A 306 -3.61 19.68 -17.51
CA GLU A 306 -4.81 20.52 -17.34
C GLU A 306 -4.58 22.00 -17.69
N ARG A 307 -3.40 22.57 -17.40
CA ARG A 307 -3.03 23.92 -17.88
C ARG A 307 -2.89 23.98 -19.39
N GLN A 308 -2.33 22.93 -19.99
CA GLN A 308 -2.19 22.81 -21.43
C GLN A 308 -3.54 22.55 -22.13
N ALA A 309 -4.46 21.82 -21.47
CA ALA A 309 -5.85 21.66 -21.90
C ALA A 309 -6.71 22.93 -21.67
N ARG A 310 -6.41 23.76 -20.67
CA ARG A 310 -7.04 25.08 -20.43
C ARG A 310 -6.48 26.21 -21.32
N GLY A 311 -5.53 25.93 -22.21
CA GLY A 311 -4.93 26.95 -23.07
C GLY A 311 -4.08 28.00 -22.32
N GLU A 312 -3.77 27.78 -21.05
CA GLU A 312 -3.11 28.74 -20.16
C GLU A 312 -1.56 28.72 -20.28
N GLY A 313 -1.07 28.26 -21.44
CA GLY A 313 0.35 28.19 -21.80
C GLY A 313 0.67 28.82 -23.16
N ARG A 314 -0.29 29.50 -23.79
CA ARG A 314 -0.07 30.34 -24.98
C ARG A 314 -0.61 31.74 -24.71
N GLY A 315 0.23 32.59 -24.13
CA GLY A 315 -0.17 33.97 -23.88
C GLY A 315 0.92 34.76 -23.19
N LEU A 316 2.06 34.95 -23.86
CA LEU A 316 2.91 36.14 -23.79
C LEU A 316 4.11 35.93 -24.73
N SER A 317 3.82 35.94 -26.02
CA SER A 317 4.75 36.48 -27.01
C SER A 317 3.93 37.43 -27.87
N THR A 318 3.50 38.52 -27.25
CA THR A 318 3.01 39.68 -28.00
C THR A 318 4.25 40.33 -28.57
N THR A 319 4.46 40.11 -29.84
CA THR A 319 5.40 40.85 -30.69
C THR A 319 5.07 42.34 -30.56
N LEU A 320 5.76 43.04 -29.67
CA LEU A 320 5.87 44.49 -29.72
C LEU A 320 7.11 44.78 -30.56
N THR A 321 6.88 45.04 -31.84
CA THR A 321 7.89 45.45 -32.81
C THR A 321 8.43 46.82 -32.40
N LEU A 322 9.62 46.85 -31.80
CA LEU A 322 10.46 48.04 -31.71
C LEU A 322 11.69 47.78 -32.59
N PRO A 323 12.01 48.65 -33.56
CA PRO A 323 13.14 48.43 -34.44
C PRO A 323 14.41 48.78 -33.67
N LEU A 324 15.23 47.78 -33.35
CA LEU A 324 16.59 48.01 -32.89
C LEU A 324 17.56 47.43 -33.91
N SER A 325 18.56 48.26 -34.19
CA SER A 325 19.47 48.27 -35.32
C SER A 325 20.39 47.05 -35.41
N ARG A 326 20.82 46.80 -36.65
CA ARG A 326 21.67 45.70 -37.16
C ARG A 326 23.09 45.61 -36.57
N GLU A 327 23.42 46.33 -35.50
CA GLU A 327 24.80 46.38 -34.96
C GLU A 327 25.13 45.31 -33.91
N ARG A 328 24.19 44.47 -33.46
CA ARG A 328 24.39 43.57 -32.30
C ARG A 328 24.38 42.05 -32.55
N GLU A 329 24.47 41.63 -33.80
CA GLU A 329 24.56 40.19 -34.17
C GLU A 329 26.00 39.68 -34.30
N ARG A 330 27.03 40.52 -34.06
CA ARG A 330 28.42 40.19 -34.38
C ARG A 330 29.30 39.73 -33.20
N GLU A 331 28.74 39.52 -32.00
CA GLU A 331 29.54 39.22 -30.78
C GLU A 331 29.23 37.87 -30.10
N LEU A 332 28.51 36.94 -30.74
CA LEU A 332 28.21 35.66 -30.09
C LEU A 332 28.36 34.44 -31.01
N GLU A 333 29.57 34.25 -31.55
CA GLU A 333 29.99 32.98 -32.16
C GLU A 333 31.10 32.35 -31.30
N PRO A 334 30.91 31.16 -30.71
CA PRO A 334 31.96 30.47 -29.98
C PRO A 334 32.88 29.63 -30.89
N ASP A 335 34.17 29.72 -30.59
CA ASP A 335 35.35 29.12 -31.23
C ASP A 335 35.31 27.57 -31.32
N PRO A 336 35.55 26.95 -32.50
CA PRO A 336 35.48 25.51 -32.71
C PRO A 336 36.67 24.69 -32.15
N ALA A 337 37.64 25.31 -31.48
CA ALA A 337 38.89 24.63 -31.07
C ALA A 337 38.85 23.78 -29.78
N LEU A 338 37.72 23.69 -29.05
CA LEU A 338 37.68 23.00 -27.74
C LEU A 338 36.94 21.65 -27.67
N ALA A 339 36.56 21.07 -28.81
CA ALA A 339 35.72 19.86 -28.86
C ALA A 339 36.46 18.52 -29.09
N LEU A 340 37.80 18.49 -28.97
CA LEU A 340 38.58 17.26 -29.20
C LEU A 340 39.62 17.03 -28.10
N SER A 341 39.22 16.42 -26.98
CA SER A 341 40.13 15.52 -26.26
C SER A 341 39.37 14.50 -25.40
N ARG A 342 39.77 13.22 -25.53
CA ARG A 342 39.36 12.01 -24.77
C ARG A 342 38.20 11.17 -25.32
N VAL A 343 38.43 10.59 -26.49
CA VAL A 343 37.97 9.22 -26.80
C VAL A 343 39.21 8.32 -26.69
N ARG A 344 39.22 7.37 -25.75
CA ARG A 344 40.20 6.29 -25.72
C ARG A 344 39.52 5.00 -26.18
N GLN A 345 40.08 4.47 -27.25
CA GLN A 345 39.73 3.24 -27.95
C GLN A 345 40.10 2.01 -27.11
N SER A 346 39.16 1.10 -26.89
CA SER A 346 39.40 -0.35 -26.73
C SER A 346 38.06 -1.07 -26.81
N GLU A 347 38.02 -2.19 -27.54
CA GLU A 347 36.87 -3.08 -27.81
C GLU A 347 36.11 -2.80 -29.12
N LEU A 348 36.86 -2.93 -30.23
CA LEU A 348 36.34 -3.41 -31.52
C LEU A 348 36.66 -4.92 -31.61
N GLU A 349 35.65 -5.78 -31.67
CA GLU A 349 35.74 -7.10 -32.30
C GLU A 349 34.51 -7.28 -33.21
N PRO A 350 34.67 -7.71 -34.48
CA PRO A 350 33.57 -7.83 -35.44
C PRO A 350 32.88 -9.20 -35.32
N GLY A 351 31.59 -9.20 -34.98
CA GLY A 351 30.73 -10.40 -35.06
C GLY A 351 30.23 -10.66 -36.49
N PRO A 352 30.04 -11.93 -36.90
CA PRO A 352 29.76 -12.30 -38.30
C PRO A 352 28.32 -11.99 -38.76
N ALA A 353 28.20 -11.82 -40.07
CA ALA A 353 27.02 -11.38 -40.81
C ALA A 353 25.76 -12.25 -40.60
N ARG A 354 24.59 -11.59 -40.51
CA ARG A 354 23.26 -12.24 -40.52
C ARG A 354 22.84 -12.58 -41.95
N PRO A 355 22.24 -13.75 -42.21
CA PRO A 355 21.66 -14.08 -43.52
C PRO A 355 20.32 -13.37 -43.77
N PRO A 356 19.90 -13.19 -45.05
CA PRO A 356 18.73 -12.42 -45.42
C PRO A 356 17.40 -13.17 -45.17
N LEU A 357 16.34 -12.41 -44.91
CA LEU A 357 14.95 -12.87 -44.77
C LEU A 357 14.40 -13.36 -46.12
N PRO A 358 13.60 -14.43 -46.18
CA PRO A 358 12.86 -14.78 -47.39
C PRO A 358 11.54 -13.99 -47.51
N HIS A 359 11.22 -13.67 -48.75
CA HIS A 359 10.02 -13.00 -49.23
C HIS A 359 8.75 -13.85 -49.14
N ALA A 360 7.62 -13.14 -49.27
CA ALA A 360 6.24 -13.58 -49.26
C ALA A 360 5.92 -14.78 -50.17
N GLY A 361 5.03 -15.64 -49.67
CA GLY A 361 4.31 -16.67 -50.42
C GLY A 361 2.85 -16.65 -50.01
N GLU A 362 2.00 -16.71 -51.02
CA GLU A 362 0.59 -16.39 -51.07
C GLU A 362 -0.30 -17.42 -50.34
N GLY A 363 -1.49 -16.97 -49.91
CA GLY A 363 -2.49 -17.85 -49.29
C GLY A 363 -3.69 -17.07 -48.75
N TRP A 364 -4.50 -16.52 -49.65
CA TRP A 364 -5.83 -15.97 -49.36
C TRP A 364 -6.88 -17.09 -49.35
N GLY A 365 -7.87 -16.97 -48.45
CA GLY A 365 -9.14 -17.71 -48.44
C GLY A 365 -9.28 -18.60 -47.19
N GLU A 366 -10.30 -18.51 -46.34
CA GLU A 366 -11.64 -17.96 -46.53
C GLU A 366 -12.32 -17.73 -45.16
N GLY A 367 -13.34 -16.86 -45.17
CA GLY A 367 -13.77 -16.07 -44.03
C GLY A 367 -14.60 -16.75 -42.93
N ARG A 368 -14.65 -16.09 -41.77
CA ARG A 368 -15.84 -16.02 -40.91
C ARG A 368 -15.84 -14.74 -40.05
N SER A 369 -16.70 -13.80 -40.48
CA SER A 369 -17.42 -12.75 -39.73
C SER A 369 -16.65 -11.79 -38.80
N HIS A 370 -16.16 -10.69 -39.37
CA HIS A 370 -15.86 -9.44 -38.66
C HIS A 370 -17.12 -8.61 -38.44
N THR A 371 -17.98 -9.00 -37.50
CA THR A 371 -19.09 -8.14 -37.04
C THR A 371 -19.35 -8.20 -35.52
N ALA A 372 -18.75 -9.15 -34.79
CA ALA A 372 -18.89 -9.22 -33.33
C ALA A 372 -17.89 -8.32 -32.55
N ALA A 373 -16.74 -7.97 -33.14
CA ALA A 373 -15.66 -7.27 -32.42
C ALA A 373 -15.87 -5.74 -32.28
N PHE A 374 -16.82 -5.14 -33.00
CA PHE A 374 -17.07 -3.70 -32.95
C PHE A 374 -18.21 -3.29 -32.00
N ALA A 375 -19.08 -4.23 -31.58
CA ALA A 375 -20.12 -3.95 -30.60
C ALA A 375 -19.54 -3.79 -29.18
N GLN A 376 -18.53 -4.59 -28.83
CA GLN A 376 -17.93 -4.59 -27.48
C GLN A 376 -17.05 -3.36 -27.18
N ALA A 377 -16.66 -2.60 -28.21
CA ALA A 377 -15.85 -1.38 -28.05
C ALA A 377 -16.69 -0.12 -27.78
N ARG A 378 -18.01 -0.16 -27.95
CA ARG A 378 -18.89 1.00 -27.66
C ARG A 378 -19.44 1.03 -26.23
N GLU A 379 -19.62 -0.11 -25.57
CA GLU A 379 -20.11 -0.15 -24.18
C GLU A 379 -19.07 0.33 -23.16
N HIS A 380 -17.77 0.14 -23.42
CA HIS A 380 -16.71 0.61 -22.50
C HIS A 380 -16.52 2.13 -22.43
N ARG A 381 -17.22 2.93 -23.26
CA ARG A 381 -17.19 4.40 -23.19
C ARG A 381 -18.36 5.00 -22.40
N ALA A 382 -19.34 4.19 -21.98
CA ALA A 382 -20.52 4.67 -21.24
C ALA A 382 -20.36 4.62 -19.70
N GLU A 383 -19.33 3.96 -19.16
CA GLU A 383 -19.11 3.84 -17.70
C GLU A 383 -18.15 4.91 -17.13
N GLU A 384 -17.89 6.00 -17.86
CA GLU A 384 -17.06 7.14 -17.41
C GLU A 384 -17.87 8.33 -16.83
N PHE A 385 -19.02 8.06 -16.21
CA PHE A 385 -19.71 9.01 -15.33
C PHE A 385 -19.83 8.49 -13.90
#